data_AF-A0A9D4GR91-F1
#
_entry.id   AF-A0A9D4GR91-F1
#
_cell.length_a   1.000
_cell.length_b   1.000
_cell.length_c   1.000
_cell.angle_alpha   90.00
_cell.angle_beta   90.00
_cell.angle_gamma   90.00
#
_symmetry.space_group_name_H-M   'P 1'
#
loop_
_entity.id
_entity.type
_entity.pdbx_description
1 polymer ?
#
loop_
_entity_poly.entity_id
_entity_poly.type
_entity_poly.pdbx_seq_one_letter_code
_entity_poly.pdbx_strand_id
1 'polypeptide(L)'
;MAYTVYYMFASMQKVLPWTTCKDEWLDLGCVEKTQNQLQACTGNSTIDSIGRCLCDAKNYTFNVMFAPNCTNTSNVAVAELYFEKSVIQRAPNMFPSDMGAPIWQLALCLLLSWIVVVFCLIKGIKSSGKVVYFTATFSYVILLILLIRGCLLDGH
;
A
#
# COMPACT_ATOMS: atom_id res chain seq x y z
N MET A 1 -7.03 -12.36 -8.95
CA MET A 1 -7.05 -12.90 -7.57
C MET A 1 -5.67 -13.02 -6.91
N ALA A 2 -4.54 -12.99 -7.66
CA ALA A 2 -3.22 -13.10 -7.04
C ALA A 2 -2.93 -11.96 -6.05
N TYR A 3 -3.19 -10.70 -6.44
CA TYR A 3 -3.03 -9.55 -5.53
C TYR A 3 -3.93 -9.64 -4.29
N THR A 4 -5.20 -10.00 -4.45
CA THR A 4 -6.13 -10.12 -3.31
C THR A 4 -5.69 -11.19 -2.32
N VAL A 5 -5.20 -12.34 -2.82
CA VAL A 5 -4.65 -13.41 -1.98
C VAL A 5 -3.35 -12.95 -1.30
N TYR A 6 -2.47 -12.26 -2.02
CA TYR A 6 -1.24 -11.70 -1.46
C TYR A 6 -1.53 -10.71 -0.31
N TYR A 7 -2.44 -9.75 -0.52
CA TYR A 7 -2.87 -8.80 0.51
C TYR A 7 -3.58 -9.46 1.69
N MET A 8 -4.34 -10.55 1.45
CA MET A 8 -4.97 -11.34 2.51
C MET A 8 -3.94 -12.00 3.42
N PHE A 9 -2.83 -12.52 2.88
CA PHE A 9 -1.74 -13.06 3.71
C PHE A 9 -0.93 -11.95 4.38
N ALA A 10 -0.67 -10.84 3.68
CA ALA A 10 0.06 -9.70 4.23
C ALA A 10 -0.71 -9.01 5.38
N SER A 11 -2.05 -9.05 5.38
CA SER A 11 -2.86 -8.47 6.45
C SER A 11 -2.87 -9.27 7.76
N MET A 12 -2.32 -10.49 7.78
CA MET A 12 -2.18 -11.29 9.01
C MET A 12 -1.02 -10.83 9.91
N GLN A 13 -0.28 -9.81 9.49
CA GLN A 13 0.84 -9.24 10.23
C GLN A 13 0.37 -8.29 11.35
N LYS A 14 1.11 -8.21 12.46
CA LYS A 14 0.80 -7.33 13.60
C LYS A 14 0.80 -5.85 13.21
N VAL A 15 1.72 -5.46 12.32
CA VAL A 15 1.82 -4.12 11.75
C VAL A 15 1.68 -4.27 10.25
N LEU A 16 0.82 -3.47 9.63
CA LEU A 16 0.50 -3.61 8.21
C LEU A 16 1.61 -2.91 7.40
N PRO A 17 2.19 -3.57 6.39
CA PRO A 17 3.38 -3.05 5.71
C PRO A 17 3.11 -1.83 4.83
N TRP A 18 1.84 -1.51 4.56
CA TRP A 18 1.38 -0.29 3.88
C TRP A 18 1.00 0.84 4.85
N THR A 19 1.30 0.71 6.14
CA THR A 19 1.08 1.76 7.14
C THR A 19 2.35 2.50 7.54
N THR A 20 3.52 1.92 7.29
CA THR A 20 4.82 2.47 7.69
C THR A 20 5.73 2.76 6.50
N CYS A 21 6.39 3.91 6.51
CA CYS A 21 7.42 4.25 5.53
C CYS A 21 8.68 3.43 5.77
N LYS A 22 9.30 2.94 4.69
CA LYS A 22 10.63 2.33 4.74
C LYS A 22 11.69 3.38 4.45
N ASP A 23 12.91 3.15 4.94
CA ASP A 23 14.05 4.07 4.74
C ASP A 23 14.32 4.35 3.25
N GLU A 24 14.16 3.33 2.40
CA GLU A 24 14.29 3.42 0.93
C GLU A 24 13.23 4.32 0.25
N TRP A 25 12.13 4.65 0.93
CA TRP A 25 11.03 5.45 0.39
C TRP A 25 11.01 6.88 0.92
N LEU A 26 11.91 7.21 1.84
CA LEU A 26 12.01 8.52 2.46
C LEU A 26 12.33 9.60 1.42
N ASP A 27 13.25 9.31 0.49
CA ASP A 27 13.62 10.22 -0.60
C ASP A 27 12.52 10.42 -1.66
N LEU A 28 11.52 9.54 -1.69
CA LEU A 28 10.37 9.61 -2.60
C LEU A 28 9.17 10.37 -2.01
N GLY A 29 9.31 10.99 -0.83
CA GLY A 29 8.24 11.79 -0.21
C GLY A 29 7.12 10.94 0.39
N CYS A 30 7.46 9.80 1.00
CA CYS A 30 6.51 8.89 1.65
C CYS A 30 5.80 9.54 2.86
N VAL A 31 4.47 9.51 2.95
CA VAL A 31 3.74 10.12 4.08
C VAL A 31 2.93 9.10 4.89
N GLU A 32 3.23 8.99 6.18
CA GLU A 32 2.46 8.19 7.15
C GLU A 32 1.23 8.94 7.70
N LYS A 33 0.14 8.22 7.96
CA LYS A 33 -1.11 8.81 8.49
C LYS A 33 -1.02 9.20 9.98
N THR A 34 -0.06 8.64 10.71
CA THR A 34 0.13 8.91 12.15
C THR A 34 1.27 9.90 12.33
N GLN A 35 0.95 11.20 12.40
CA GLN A 35 1.90 12.24 12.80
C GLN A 35 2.42 11.93 14.21
N ASN A 36 3.64 11.42 14.37
CA ASN A 36 4.32 11.39 15.67
C ASN A 36 5.84 11.21 15.63
N GLN A 37 6.51 11.47 14.51
CA GLN A 37 7.97 11.48 14.48
C GLN A 37 8.48 12.78 13.86
N LEU A 38 9.03 13.61 14.75
CA LEU A 38 9.92 14.72 14.43
C LEU A 38 11.19 14.11 13.79
N GLN A 39 11.15 13.84 12.49
CA GLN A 39 12.29 13.23 11.81
C GLN A 39 13.36 14.30 11.56
N ALA A 40 14.59 14.01 11.99
CA ALA A 40 15.73 14.90 11.87
C ALA A 40 15.95 15.30 10.41
N CYS A 41 15.87 16.60 10.12
CA CYS A 41 16.17 17.13 8.79
C CYS A 41 17.60 16.74 8.43
N THR A 42 17.75 15.99 7.34
CA THR A 42 19.07 15.60 6.84
C THR A 42 19.34 16.43 5.58
N GLY A 43 20.53 17.03 5.46
CA GLY A 43 20.87 18.01 4.42
C GLY A 43 21.08 19.43 4.96
N ASN A 44 21.36 20.40 4.08
CA ASN A 44 21.56 21.82 4.44
C ASN A 44 20.22 22.51 4.78
N SER A 45 19.49 21.95 5.74
CA SER A 45 18.13 22.35 6.11
C SER A 45 18.10 22.75 7.59
N THR A 46 17.40 23.84 7.90
CA THR A 46 17.23 24.33 9.28
C THR A 46 15.87 23.94 9.82
N ILE A 47 15.72 23.83 11.15
CA ILE A 47 14.45 23.48 11.79
C ILE A 47 13.75 24.77 12.24
N ASP A 48 12.49 24.99 11.85
CA ASP A 48 11.67 26.08 12.39
C ASP A 48 11.22 25.77 13.83
N SER A 49 10.82 26.79 14.58
CA SER A 49 10.24 26.75 15.94
C SER A 49 9.10 25.76 16.17
N ILE A 50 8.47 25.25 15.10
CA ILE A 50 7.37 24.27 15.10
C ILE A 50 7.86 22.85 14.70
N GLY A 51 9.18 22.66 14.52
CA GLY A 51 9.75 21.35 14.19
C GLY A 51 9.68 20.97 12.70
N ARG A 52 9.59 21.95 11.80
CA ARG A 52 9.52 21.74 10.34
C ARG A 52 10.90 21.90 9.70
N CYS A 53 11.20 21.12 8.67
CA CYS A 53 12.43 21.26 7.90
C CYS A 53 12.32 22.39 6.86
N LEU A 54 13.23 23.37 6.92
CA LEU A 54 13.38 24.49 6.00
C LEU A 54 14.54 24.22 5.04
N CYS A 55 14.32 24.36 3.74
CA CYS A 55 15.31 24.07 2.70
C CYS A 55 15.92 25.36 2.11
N ASP A 56 17.25 25.50 2.16
CA ASP A 56 18.01 26.69 1.72
C ASP A 56 18.30 26.76 0.21
N ALA A 57 17.34 26.40 -0.66
CA ALA A 57 17.54 26.50 -2.12
C ALA A 57 16.75 27.62 -2.79
N LYS A 58 15.58 28.01 -2.26
CA LYS A 58 14.78 29.18 -2.66
C LYS A 58 13.76 29.39 -1.54
N ASN A 59 13.50 30.64 -1.12
CA ASN A 59 12.50 31.04 -0.09
C ASN A 59 11.07 30.53 -0.40
N TYR A 60 10.84 29.22 -0.35
CA TYR A 60 9.54 28.58 -0.40
C TYR A 60 9.35 27.91 0.96
N THR A 61 8.51 28.51 1.80
CA THR A 61 8.02 27.84 3.01
C THR A 61 7.11 26.69 2.55
N PHE A 62 7.63 25.48 2.44
CA PHE A 62 6.81 24.31 2.17
C PHE A 62 6.33 23.75 3.51
N ASN A 63 5.00 23.68 3.68
CA ASN A 63 4.37 23.12 4.89
C ASN A 63 4.44 21.59 4.88
N VAL A 64 5.64 21.01 4.84
CA VAL A 64 5.80 19.55 4.94
C VAL A 64 6.58 19.17 6.17
N MET A 65 5.97 18.25 6.91
CA MET A 65 6.54 17.56 8.05
C MET A 65 7.47 16.41 7.62
N PHE A 66 7.72 16.25 6.31
CA PHE A 66 8.37 15.07 5.75
C PHE A 66 9.03 15.32 4.39
N ALA A 67 10.26 15.84 4.37
CA ALA A 67 11.14 15.72 3.22
C ALA A 67 12.60 15.68 3.70
N PRO A 68 13.32 14.56 3.56
CA PRO A 68 14.75 14.49 3.87
C PRO A 68 15.62 15.05 2.74
N ASN A 69 15.03 15.47 1.61
CA ASN A 69 15.75 16.10 0.52
C ASN A 69 14.92 17.24 -0.10
N CYS A 70 15.56 18.39 -0.28
CA CYS A 70 14.99 19.64 -0.79
C CYS A 70 14.79 19.61 -2.32
N THR A 71 14.15 18.56 -2.81
CA THR A 71 13.71 18.43 -4.20
C THR A 71 12.20 18.63 -4.26
N ASN A 72 11.66 19.10 -5.39
CA ASN A 72 10.21 19.21 -5.62
C ASN A 72 9.56 17.82 -5.69
N THR A 73 9.54 17.10 -4.57
CA THR A 73 8.96 15.77 -4.47
C THR A 73 7.53 15.92 -3.97
N SER A 74 6.58 15.43 -4.76
CA SER A 74 5.18 15.34 -4.37
C SER A 74 5.02 14.37 -3.20
N ASN A 75 4.21 14.72 -2.21
CA ASN A 75 3.84 13.80 -1.14
C ASN A 75 3.11 12.58 -1.73
N VAL A 76 3.61 11.38 -1.49
CA VAL A 76 3.02 10.12 -1.95
C VAL A 76 2.59 9.28 -0.74
N ALA A 77 1.40 8.68 -0.80
CA ALA A 77 0.92 7.84 0.27
C ALA A 77 1.77 6.55 0.40
N VAL A 78 2.06 6.11 1.63
CA VAL A 78 2.80 4.86 1.88
C VAL A 78 2.19 3.66 1.15
N ALA A 79 0.86 3.59 1.11
CA ALA A 79 0.15 2.49 0.47
C ALA A 79 0.37 2.44 -1.04
N GLU A 80 0.51 3.60 -1.69
CA GLU A 80 0.80 3.69 -3.12
C GLU A 80 2.23 3.23 -3.41
N LEU A 81 3.20 3.70 -2.62
CA LEU A 81 4.60 3.28 -2.75
C LEU A 81 4.76 1.78 -2.47
N TYR A 82 4.04 1.25 -1.47
CA TYR A 82 4.02 -0.18 -1.19
C TYR A 82 3.52 -0.98 -2.40
N PHE A 83 2.44 -0.54 -3.05
CA PHE A 83 1.92 -1.20 -4.25
C PHE A 83 2.93 -1.13 -5.41
N GLU A 84 3.41 0.06 -5.75
CA GLU A 84 4.29 0.29 -6.90
C GLU A 84 5.67 -0.37 -6.75
N LYS A 85 6.26 -0.32 -5.56
CA LYS A 85 7.64 -0.78 -5.32
C LYS A 85 7.72 -2.20 -4.76
N SER A 86 6.82 -2.56 -3.84
CA SER A 86 6.90 -3.88 -3.19
C SER A 86 6.04 -4.94 -3.85
N VAL A 87 4.83 -4.58 -4.29
CA VAL A 87 3.88 -5.56 -4.84
C VAL A 87 4.13 -5.79 -6.32
N ILE A 88 4.09 -4.75 -7.14
CA ILE A 88 4.26 -4.89 -8.59
C ILE A 88 5.72 -4.82 -9.05
N GLN A 89 6.61 -4.30 -8.19
CA GLN A 89 8.03 -4.02 -8.49
C GLN A 89 8.20 -3.33 -9.85
N ARG A 90 7.58 -2.16 -10.00
CA ARG A 90 7.58 -1.43 -11.26
C ARG A 90 9.01 -1.17 -11.73
N ALA A 91 9.29 -1.55 -12.98
CA ALA A 91 10.58 -1.32 -13.62
C ALA A 91 10.93 0.18 -13.64
N PRO A 92 12.20 0.54 -13.40
CA PRO A 92 12.64 1.93 -13.37
C PRO A 92 12.58 2.61 -14.75
N ASN A 93 12.53 1.83 -15.83
CA ASN A 93 12.54 2.31 -17.20
C ASN A 93 11.48 1.58 -18.06
N MET A 94 10.98 2.26 -19.09
CA MET A 94 9.97 1.73 -20.03
C MET A 94 10.62 1.00 -21.22
N PHE A 95 11.81 0.43 -21.04
CA PHE A 95 12.48 -0.30 -22.11
C PHE A 95 12.00 -1.76 -22.12
N PRO A 96 11.55 -2.31 -23.27
CA PRO A 96 11.07 -3.68 -23.35
C PRO A 96 12.12 -4.73 -22.98
N SER A 97 13.41 -4.38 -23.04
CA SER A 97 14.55 -5.24 -22.70
C SER A 97 14.78 -5.43 -21.20
N ASP A 98 14.17 -4.57 -20.35
CA ASP A 98 14.32 -4.60 -18.89
C ASP A 98 13.04 -5.03 -18.17
N MET A 99 12.12 -5.73 -18.88
CA MET A 99 11.02 -6.43 -18.24
C MET A 99 11.61 -7.55 -17.38
N GLY A 100 11.84 -7.24 -16.10
CA GLY A 100 12.46 -8.13 -15.12
C GLY A 100 11.71 -9.46 -14.94
N ALA A 101 12.33 -10.38 -14.21
CA ALA A 101 11.76 -11.70 -13.93
C ALA A 101 10.43 -11.60 -13.17
N PRO A 102 9.49 -12.55 -13.40
CA PRO A 102 8.22 -12.56 -12.68
C PRO A 102 8.43 -12.74 -11.18
N ILE A 103 7.72 -11.95 -10.39
CA ILE A 103 7.77 -11.99 -8.92
C ILE A 103 7.21 -13.34 -8.44
N TRP A 104 8.08 -14.17 -7.86
CA TRP A 104 7.73 -15.53 -7.48
C TRP A 104 6.57 -15.62 -6.47
N GLN A 105 6.48 -14.66 -5.54
CA GLN A 105 5.41 -14.60 -4.54
C GLN A 105 4.02 -14.45 -5.19
N LEU A 106 3.93 -13.61 -6.23
CA LEU A 106 2.70 -13.41 -6.99
C LEU A 106 2.36 -14.61 -7.86
N ALA A 107 3.38 -15.25 -8.46
CA ALA A 107 3.20 -16.49 -9.22
C ALA A 107 2.63 -17.62 -8.34
N LEU A 108 3.13 -17.75 -7.10
CA LEU A 108 2.61 -18.72 -6.13
C LEU A 108 1.16 -18.38 -5.72
N CYS A 109 0.85 -17.10 -5.45
CA CYS A 109 -0.52 -16.68 -5.15
C CYS A 109 -1.49 -16.95 -6.32
N LEU A 110 -1.01 -16.79 -7.56
CA LEU A 110 -1.77 -17.11 -8.77
C LEU A 110 -2.03 -18.61 -8.89
N LEU A 111 -1.01 -19.43 -8.66
CA LEU A 111 -1.11 -20.88 -8.65
C LEU A 111 -2.11 -21.37 -7.58
N LEU A 112 -2.04 -20.82 -6.37
CA LEU A 112 -3.00 -21.11 -5.30
C LEU A 112 -4.44 -20.77 -5.72
N SER A 113 -4.64 -19.58 -6.31
CA SER A 113 -5.96 -19.20 -6.82
C SER A 113 -6.48 -20.17 -7.88
N TRP A 114 -5.61 -20.65 -8.76
CA TRP A 114 -6.00 -21.59 -9.81
C TRP A 114 -6.39 -22.96 -9.24
N ILE A 115 -5.64 -23.45 -8.24
CA ILE A 115 -5.98 -24.69 -7.51
C ILE A 115 -7.37 -24.58 -6.87
N VAL A 116 -7.69 -23.44 -6.23
CA VAL A 116 -9.01 -23.23 -5.61
C VAL A 116 -10.13 -23.27 -6.65
N VAL A 117 -9.94 -22.62 -7.81
CA VAL A 117 -10.92 -22.65 -8.90
C VAL A 117 -11.14 -24.07 -9.41
N VAL A 118 -10.06 -24.79 -9.68
CA VAL A 118 -10.13 -26.19 -10.15
C VAL A 118 -10.82 -27.08 -9.10
N PHE A 119 -10.51 -26.91 -7.81
CA PHE A 119 -11.17 -27.64 -6.73
C PHE A 119 -12.68 -27.34 -6.66
N CYS A 120 -13.09 -26.08 -6.82
CA CYS A 120 -14.49 -25.67 -6.90
C CYS A 120 -15.21 -26.31 -8.10
N LEU A 121 -14.52 -26.51 -9.22
CA LEU A 121 -15.08 -27.13 -10.43
C LEU A 121 -15.19 -28.66 -10.29
N ILE A 122 -14.19 -29.32 -9.71
CA ILE A 122 -14.16 -30.79 -9.56
C ILE A 122 -15.26 -31.30 -8.62
N LYS A 123 -15.59 -30.55 -7.55
CA LYS A 123 -16.66 -30.92 -6.61
C LYS A 123 -18.08 -30.82 -7.20
N GLY A 124 -18.21 -30.39 -8.45
CA GLY A 124 -19.47 -30.37 -9.19
C GLY A 124 -20.34 -29.14 -8.90
N ILE A 125 -21.04 -28.73 -9.96
CA ILE A 125 -21.89 -27.54 -10.03
C ILE A 125 -23.01 -27.55 -8.98
N LYS A 126 -23.48 -28.74 -8.56
CA LYS A 126 -24.52 -28.91 -7.52
C LYS A 126 -24.04 -28.52 -6.11
N SER A 127 -22.75 -28.65 -5.79
CA SER A 127 -22.19 -28.20 -4.50
C SER A 127 -21.71 -26.75 -4.56
N SER A 128 -21.30 -26.27 -5.75
CA SER A 128 -20.88 -24.88 -5.98
C SER A 128 -21.97 -23.87 -5.59
N GLY A 129 -23.24 -24.14 -5.94
CA GLY A 129 -24.36 -23.28 -5.56
C GLY A 129 -24.48 -23.03 -4.05
N LYS A 130 -24.22 -24.05 -3.21
CA LYS A 130 -24.24 -23.92 -1.74
C LYS A 130 -23.17 -22.96 -1.22
N VAL A 131 -21.96 -23.04 -1.77
CA VAL A 131 -20.84 -22.17 -1.38
C VAL A 131 -21.07 -20.73 -1.85
N VAL A 132 -21.66 -20.56 -3.03
CA VAL A 132 -21.98 -19.24 -3.59
C VAL A 132 -22.97 -18.49 -2.71
N TYR A 133 -24.00 -19.14 -2.12
CA TYR A 133 -24.90 -18.47 -1.18
C TYR A 133 -24.14 -17.87 0.00
N PHE A 134 -23.17 -18.62 0.55
CA PHE A 134 -22.33 -18.13 1.64
C PHE A 134 -21.44 -16.95 1.21
N THR A 135 -20.75 -17.06 0.08
CA THR A 135 -19.88 -15.98 -0.44
C THR A 135 -20.66 -14.72 -0.80
N ALA A 136 -21.86 -14.87 -1.36
CA ALA A 136 -22.75 -13.75 -1.69
C ALA A 136 -23.19 -13.03 -0.41
N THR A 137 -23.71 -13.75 0.58
CA THR A 137 -24.10 -13.17 1.87
C THR A 137 -22.93 -12.49 2.59
N PHE A 138 -21.74 -13.11 2.57
CA PHE A 138 -20.54 -12.54 3.19
C PHE A 138 -20.16 -11.18 2.60
N SER A 139 -20.27 -11.02 1.28
CA SER A 139 -19.98 -9.76 0.60
C SER A 139 -20.91 -8.62 1.06
N TYR A 140 -22.20 -8.92 1.25
CA TYR A 140 -23.16 -7.96 1.80
C TYR A 140 -22.84 -7.60 3.26
N VAL A 141 -22.43 -8.57 4.08
CA VAL A 141 -22.04 -8.32 5.48
C VAL A 141 -20.82 -7.40 5.54
N ILE A 142 -19.79 -7.61 4.70
CA ILE A 142 -18.63 -6.71 4.64
C ILE A 142 -19.05 -5.29 4.26
N LEU A 143 -19.88 -5.14 3.23
CA LEU A 143 -20.37 -3.83 2.80
C LEU A 143 -21.13 -3.12 3.91
N LEU A 144 -21.97 -3.84 4.65
CA LEU A 144 -22.68 -3.30 5.81
C LEU A 144 -21.73 -2.83 6.92
N ILE A 145 -20.72 -3.64 7.27
CA ILE A 145 -19.73 -3.27 8.30
C ILE A 145 -18.90 -2.07 7.85
N LEU A 146 -18.47 -2.04 6.59
CA LEU A 146 -17.73 -0.91 6.02
C LEU A 146 -18.59 0.36 6.00
N LEU A 147 -19.88 0.24 5.69
CA LEU A 147 -20.83 1.36 5.73
C LEU A 147 -20.95 1.93 7.16
N ILE A 148 -21.19 1.06 8.15
CA ILE A 148 -21.32 1.48 9.55
C ILE A 148 -20.02 2.15 10.02
N ARG A 149 -18.86 1.54 9.74
CA ARG A 149 -17.55 2.13 10.06
C ARG A 149 -17.33 3.46 9.35
N GLY A 150 -17.72 3.59 8.08
CA GLY A 150 -17.61 4.82 7.31
C GLY A 150 -18.47 5.94 7.88
N CYS A 151 -19.71 5.64 8.30
CA CYS A 151 -20.58 6.61 8.95
C CYS A 151 -20.12 7.03 10.36
N LEU A 152 -19.36 6.15 11.05
CA LEU A 152 -18.81 6.40 12.39
C LEU A 152 -17.43 7.08 12.38
N LEU A 153 -16.81 7.23 11.21
CA LEU A 153 -15.55 7.95 11.09
C LEU A 153 -15.83 9.45 11.12
N ASP A 154 -15.16 10.18 12.02
CA ASP A 154 -15.20 11.64 12.02
C ASP A 154 -14.69 12.18 10.68
N GLY A 155 -15.58 12.84 9.95
CA GLY A 155 -15.24 13.57 8.74
C GLY A 155 -14.43 14.80 9.13
N HIS A 156 -13.12 14.74 8.93
CA HIS A 156 -12.19 15.82 9.22
C HIS A 156 -11.92 16.70 7.99
#